data_AF-A0A7C3Y8U5-F1
#
_entry.id   AF-A0A7C3Y8U5-F1
#
_cell.length_a   1.000
_cell.length_b   1.000
_cell.length_c   1.000
_cell.angle_alpha   90.00
_cell.angle_beta   90.00
_cell.angle_gamma   90.00
#
_symmetry.space_group_name_H-M   'P 1'
#
loop_
_entity.id
_entity.type
_entity.pdbx_description
1 polymer ?
#
loop_
_entity_poly.entity_id
_entity_poly.type
_entity_poly.pdbx_seq_one_letter_code
_entity_poly.pdbx_strand_id
1 'polypeptide(L)'
;MAKLSILCSISNLSDNDYKMAKFTRKQQLDKKEETQLIMDFCKTIASLSKLDDAALFVRDLLSKQELRMLAKRLKIAKLLIEGKTYEKISKELKVSMGTVARINVWLAQSG
;
A
#
# COMPACT_ATOMS: atom_id res chain seq x y z
N MET A 1 22.19 18.20 -5.05
CA MET A 1 22.31 17.38 -3.81
C MET A 1 20.97 17.28 -3.04
N ALA A 2 19.83 17.05 -3.71
CA ALA A 2 18.51 17.02 -3.06
C ALA A 2 17.86 15.62 -2.98
N LYS A 3 18.50 14.58 -3.54
CA LYS A 3 17.98 13.20 -3.51
C LYS A 3 18.24 12.45 -2.20
N LEU A 4 19.09 12.98 -1.31
CA LEU A 4 19.50 12.28 -0.08
C LEU A 4 18.68 12.68 1.16
N SER A 5 17.95 13.80 1.11
CA SER A 5 17.16 14.31 2.23
C SER A 5 15.85 13.54 2.48
N ILE A 6 15.21 13.01 1.43
CA ILE A 6 13.93 12.27 1.56
C ILE A 6 14.12 10.91 2.25
N LEU A 7 15.28 10.26 2.05
CA LEU A 7 15.60 8.96 2.67
C LEU A 7 15.84 9.06 4.18
N CYS A 8 16.36 10.20 4.67
CA CYS A 8 16.71 10.40 6.08
C CYS A 8 15.48 10.58 7.00
N SER A 9 14.38 11.14 6.48
CA SER A 9 13.16 11.37 7.27
C SER A 9 12.35 10.10 7.56
N ILE A 10 12.68 8.97 6.93
CA ILE A 10 11.94 7.70 7.06
C ILE A 10 12.46 6.86 8.23
N SER A 11 13.70 7.08 8.69
CA SER A 11 14.40 6.21 9.65
C SER A 11 14.12 6.46 11.14
N ASN A 12 13.43 7.54 11.52
CA ASN A 12 13.32 7.96 12.93
C ASN A 12 11.88 8.10 13.46
N LEU A 13 11.06 7.05 13.32
CA LEU A 13 9.68 7.09 13.83
C LEU A 13 9.41 5.88 14.74
N SER A 14 9.61 6.15 16.02
CA SER A 14 9.27 5.34 17.21
C SER A 14 7.93 4.61 17.08
N ASP A 15 7.93 3.34 17.50
CA ASP A 15 6.90 2.31 17.28
C ASP A 15 5.69 2.34 18.25
N ASN A 16 5.51 3.38 19.06
CA ASN A 16 4.42 3.40 20.04
C ASN A 16 3.33 4.43 19.68
N ASP A 17 2.07 3.97 19.77
CA ASP A 17 0.79 4.69 19.61
C ASP A 17 0.12 4.65 18.23
N TYR A 18 -0.46 3.50 17.85
CA TYR A 18 -1.40 3.43 16.72
C TYR A 18 -2.61 2.51 17.01
N LYS A 19 -3.66 3.07 17.61
CA LYS A 19 -5.01 2.46 17.68
C LYS A 19 -5.91 3.11 16.61
N MET A 20 -6.12 2.44 15.48
CA MET A 20 -7.24 2.77 14.57
C MET A 20 -8.51 2.04 15.00
N ALA A 21 -9.67 2.68 14.78
CA ALA A 21 -10.97 2.23 15.26
C ALA A 21 -11.39 0.88 14.65
N LYS A 22 -11.92 -0.02 15.48
CA LYS A 22 -12.53 -1.27 15.02
C LYS A 22 -13.78 -0.97 14.20
N PHE A 23 -13.75 -1.29 12.90
CA PHE A 23 -14.94 -1.23 12.02
C PHE A 23 -16.06 -2.06 12.65
N THR A 24 -17.15 -1.41 13.06
CA THR A 24 -18.30 -2.04 13.71
C THR A 24 -19.45 -2.13 12.72
N ARG A 25 -20.23 -3.23 12.75
CA ARG A 25 -21.33 -3.60 11.82
C ARG A 25 -22.40 -2.52 11.54
N LYS A 26 -22.42 -1.40 12.25
CA LYS A 26 -23.45 -0.35 12.16
C LYS A 26 -23.20 0.71 11.07
N GLN A 27 -22.21 0.53 10.20
CA GLN A 27 -21.77 1.52 9.20
C GLN A 27 -21.60 0.91 7.79
N GLN A 28 -22.55 0.08 7.32
CA GLN A 28 -22.53 -0.33 5.92
C GLN A 28 -23.12 0.80 5.06
N LEU A 29 -22.28 1.39 4.22
CA LEU A 29 -22.69 2.30 3.14
C LEU A 29 -23.53 1.53 2.12
N ASP A 30 -24.43 2.22 1.41
CA ASP A 30 -25.07 1.59 0.26
C ASP A 30 -24.00 1.26 -0.80
N LYS A 31 -24.20 0.17 -1.55
CA LYS A 31 -23.22 -0.30 -2.55
C LYS A 31 -22.89 0.79 -3.58
N LYS A 32 -23.87 1.62 -3.92
CA LYS A 32 -23.68 2.73 -4.87
C LYS A 32 -22.79 3.82 -4.28
N GLU A 33 -22.98 4.16 -3.02
CA GLU A 33 -22.19 5.16 -2.31
C GLU A 33 -20.73 4.69 -2.14
N GLU A 34 -20.53 3.43 -1.73
CA GLU A 34 -19.20 2.84 -1.61
C GLU A 34 -18.46 2.85 -2.97
N THR A 35 -19.15 2.46 -4.04
CA THR A 35 -18.58 2.48 -5.39
C THR A 35 -18.18 3.90 -5.80
N GLN A 36 -19.03 4.90 -5.54
CA GLN A 36 -18.74 6.28 -5.87
C GLN A 36 -17.50 6.80 -5.12
N LEU A 37 -17.39 6.50 -3.82
CA LEU A 37 -16.22 6.88 -3.02
C LEU A 37 -14.93 6.26 -3.56
N ILE A 38 -14.96 4.97 -3.94
CA ILE A 38 -13.81 4.29 -4.54
C ILE A 38 -13.44 4.93 -5.88
N MET A 39 -14.43 5.26 -6.71
CA MET A 39 -14.17 5.88 -8.01
C MET A 39 -13.56 7.27 -7.88
N ASP A 40 -14.04 8.08 -6.93
CA ASP A 40 -13.48 9.42 -6.72
C ASP A 40 -12.06 9.34 -6.17
N PHE A 41 -11.78 8.40 -5.26
CA PHE A 41 -10.42 8.12 -4.81
C PHE A 41 -9.50 7.72 -5.98
N CYS A 42 -9.94 6.82 -6.87
CA CYS A 42 -9.17 6.42 -8.05
C CYS A 42 -8.91 7.59 -9.01
N LYS A 43 -9.90 8.48 -9.22
CA LYS A 43 -9.72 9.68 -10.05
C LYS A 43 -8.69 10.63 -9.45
N THR A 44 -8.72 10.83 -8.13
CA THR A 44 -7.71 11.65 -7.43
C THR A 44 -6.32 11.06 -7.59
N ILE A 45 -6.15 9.74 -7.45
CA ILE A 45 -4.85 9.11 -7.69
C ILE A 45 -4.40 9.31 -9.15
N ALA A 46 -5.31 9.12 -10.11
CA ALA A 46 -4.99 9.23 -11.53
C ALA A 46 -4.64 10.66 -11.98
N SER A 47 -5.08 11.71 -11.25
CA SER A 47 -4.75 13.10 -11.57
C SER A 47 -3.39 13.55 -11.04
N LEU A 48 -2.73 12.75 -10.19
CA LEU A 48 -1.40 13.04 -9.66
C LEU A 48 -0.34 12.82 -10.76
N SER A 49 0.30 13.89 -11.22
CA SER A 49 1.30 13.86 -12.30
C SER A 49 2.74 13.93 -11.81
N LYS A 50 2.97 14.46 -10.59
CA LYS A 50 4.31 14.62 -10.01
C LYS A 50 4.53 13.64 -8.87
N LEU A 51 5.74 13.09 -8.81
CA LEU A 51 6.14 12.14 -7.76
C LEU A 51 6.08 12.77 -6.36
N ASP A 52 6.49 14.04 -6.22
CA ASP A 52 6.48 14.75 -4.95
C ASP A 52 5.06 14.96 -4.43
N ASP A 53 4.14 15.38 -5.31
CA ASP A 53 2.72 15.56 -4.98
C ASP A 53 2.09 14.22 -4.59
N ALA A 54 2.40 13.14 -5.31
CA ALA A 54 1.93 11.80 -4.97
C ALA A 54 2.47 11.31 -3.62
N ALA A 55 3.74 11.58 -3.32
CA ALA A 55 4.37 11.21 -2.04
C ALA A 55 3.74 11.96 -0.86
N LEU A 56 3.46 13.25 -1.00
CA LEU A 56 2.74 14.04 0.00
C LEU A 56 1.32 13.51 0.20
N PHE A 57 0.60 13.25 -0.88
CA PHE A 57 -0.76 12.70 -0.84
C PHE A 57 -0.83 11.39 -0.06
N VAL A 58 -0.01 10.39 -0.40
CA VAL A 58 -0.05 9.09 0.32
C VAL A 58 0.42 9.19 1.76
N ARG A 59 1.35 10.11 2.08
CA ARG A 59 1.81 10.33 3.45
C ARG A 59 0.72 10.93 4.33
N ASP A 60 -0.06 11.86 3.78
CA ASP A 60 -1.08 12.59 4.53
C ASP A 60 -2.37 11.77 4.65
N LEU A 61 -2.67 10.92 3.65
CA LEU A 61 -3.88 10.09 3.65
C LEU A 61 -3.71 8.76 4.40
N LEU A 62 -2.55 8.11 4.30
CA LEU A 62 -2.35 6.77 4.84
C LEU A 62 -1.51 6.78 6.11
N SER A 63 -1.81 5.86 7.04
CA SER A 63 -0.89 5.58 8.12
C SER A 63 0.42 4.99 7.58
N LYS A 64 1.50 5.17 8.34
CA LYS A 64 2.81 4.59 8.00
C LYS A 64 2.74 3.08 7.81
N GLN A 65 1.89 2.38 8.58
CA GLN A 65 1.76 0.93 8.49
C GLN A 65 1.05 0.52 7.20
N GLU A 66 -0.04 1.20 6.83
CA GLU A 66 -0.77 0.95 5.58
C GLU A 66 0.12 1.22 4.38
N LEU A 67 0.82 2.36 4.36
CA LEU A 67 1.76 2.70 3.30
C LEU A 67 2.84 1.63 3.14
N ARG A 68 3.46 1.17 4.24
CA ARG A 68 4.44 0.06 4.20
C ARG A 68 3.83 -1.23 3.67
N MET A 69 2.60 -1.57 4.06
CA MET A 69 1.93 -2.77 3.58
C MET A 69 1.63 -2.71 2.08
N LEU A 70 1.13 -1.58 1.58
CA LEU A 70 0.85 -1.38 0.15
C LEU A 70 2.15 -1.41 -0.66
N ALA A 71 3.19 -0.72 -0.21
CA ALA A 71 4.50 -0.73 -0.86
C ALA A 71 5.09 -2.15 -0.96
N LYS A 72 4.99 -2.94 0.12
CA LYS A 72 5.39 -4.35 0.11
C LYS A 72 4.58 -5.16 -0.91
N ARG A 73 3.26 -4.98 -0.99
CA ARG A 73 2.42 -5.69 -1.97
C ARG A 73 2.79 -5.38 -3.41
N LEU A 74 3.05 -4.10 -3.73
CA LEU A 74 3.54 -3.70 -5.06
C LEU A 74 4.91 -4.33 -5.36
N LYS A 75 5.81 -4.37 -4.38
CA LYS A 75 7.12 -5.02 -4.53
C LYS A 75 7.00 -6.54 -4.70
N ILE A 76 6.09 -7.21 -3.97
CA ILE A 76 5.78 -8.63 -4.17
C ILE A 76 5.38 -8.87 -5.63
N ALA A 77 4.42 -8.08 -6.15
CA ALA A 77 3.95 -8.24 -7.52
C ALA A 77 5.09 -8.12 -8.54
N LYS A 78 5.96 -7.11 -8.37
CA LYS A 78 7.16 -6.94 -9.21
C LYS A 78 8.10 -8.15 -9.13
N LEU A 79 8.40 -8.66 -7.94
CA LEU A 79 9.30 -9.80 -7.75
C LEU A 79 8.71 -11.11 -8.32
N LEU A 80 7.38 -11.28 -8.27
CA LEU A 80 6.69 -12.41 -8.89
C LEU A 80 6.83 -12.36 -10.42
N ILE A 81 6.65 -11.18 -11.02
CA ILE A 81 6.86 -10.97 -12.47
C ILE A 81 8.33 -11.23 -12.86
N GLU A 82 9.28 -10.89 -11.98
CA GLU A 82 10.71 -11.21 -12.14
C GLU A 82 11.05 -12.71 -11.89
N GLY A 83 10.06 -13.56 -11.63
CA GLY A 83 10.24 -15.01 -11.46
C GLY A 83 10.87 -15.43 -10.13
N LYS A 84 10.84 -14.58 -9.09
CA LYS A 84 11.36 -14.95 -7.76
C LYS A 84 10.43 -15.95 -7.06
N THR A 85 11.02 -16.89 -6.32
CA THR A 85 10.26 -17.87 -5.53
C THR A 85 9.58 -17.23 -4.32
N TYR A 86 8.53 -17.89 -3.82
CA TYR A 86 7.74 -17.39 -2.69
C TYR A 86 8.59 -17.26 -1.42
N GLU A 87 9.50 -18.21 -1.18
CA GLU A 87 10.43 -18.22 -0.05
C GLU A 87 11.34 -17.00 -0.07
N LYS A 88 11.90 -16.69 -1.24
CA LYS A 88 12.79 -15.55 -1.39
C LYS A 88 12.05 -14.24 -1.13
N ILE A 89 10.86 -14.09 -1.71
CA ILE A 89 10.02 -12.88 -1.54
C ILE A 89 9.58 -12.73 -0.08
N SER A 90 9.12 -13.82 0.54
CA SER A 90 8.68 -13.83 1.94
C SER A 90 9.80 -13.41 2.89
N LYS A 91 11.01 -13.95 2.69
CA LYS A 91 12.19 -13.62 3.48
C LYS A 91 12.66 -12.18 3.26
N GLU A 92 12.74 -11.74 2.01
CA GLU A 92 13.21 -10.39 1.64
C GLU A 92 12.29 -9.30 2.19
N LEU A 93 10.98 -9.48 2.05
CA LEU A 93 10.00 -8.45 2.42
C LEU A 93 9.42 -8.62 3.82
N LYS A 94 9.83 -9.67 4.55
CA LYS A 94 9.32 -10.04 5.87
C LYS A 94 7.78 -10.09 5.87
N VAL A 95 7.24 -10.89 4.97
CA VAL A 95 5.79 -11.10 4.80
C VAL A 95 5.47 -12.59 4.84
N SER A 96 4.25 -12.95 5.25
CA SER A 96 3.81 -14.35 5.19
C SER A 96 3.72 -14.85 3.75
N MET A 97 3.94 -16.15 3.55
CA MET A 97 3.70 -16.83 2.28
C MET A 97 2.27 -16.65 1.78
N GLY A 98 1.28 -16.65 2.68
CA GLY A 98 -0.12 -16.42 2.32
C GLY A 98 -0.36 -15.01 1.75
N THR A 99 0.42 -14.01 2.15
CA THR A 99 0.38 -12.69 1.52
C THR A 99 0.93 -12.75 0.10
N VAL A 100 2.06 -13.44 -0.12
CA VAL A 100 2.63 -13.62 -1.47
C VAL A 100 1.65 -14.34 -2.39
N ALA A 101 1.06 -15.44 -1.92
CA ALA A 101 0.08 -16.21 -2.67
C ALA A 101 -1.14 -15.38 -3.08
N ARG A 102 -1.70 -14.55 -2.18
CA ARG A 102 -2.83 -13.66 -2.51
C ARG A 102 -2.49 -12.68 -3.63
N ILE A 103 -1.29 -12.10 -3.60
CA ILE A 103 -0.85 -11.19 -4.67
C ILE A 103 -0.63 -11.93 -5.98
N ASN A 104 -0.11 -13.16 -5.95
CA ASN A 104 0.02 -13.98 -7.16
C ASN A 104 -1.34 -14.29 -7.81
N VAL A 105 -2.34 -14.64 -6.99
CA VAL A 105 -3.71 -14.88 -7.47
C VAL A 105 -4.29 -13.60 -8.09
N TRP A 106 -4.12 -12.45 -7.43
CA TRP A 106 -4.55 -11.17 -7.97
C TRP A 106 -3.89 -10.83 -9.32
N LEU A 107 -2.56 -11.03 -9.44
CA LEU A 107 -1.83 -10.85 -10.70
C LEU A 107 -2.40 -11.73 -11.82
N ALA A 108 -2.79 -12.97 -11.52
CA ALA A 108 -3.34 -13.88 -12.52
C ALA A 108 -4.77 -13.53 -12.99
N GLN A 109 -5.52 -12.75 -12.23
CA GLN A 109 -6.94 -12.44 -12.52
C GLN A 109 -7.15 -11.02 -13.07
N SER A 110 -6.37 -10.05 -12.60
CA SER A 110 -6.64 -8.62 -12.83
C SER A 110 -5.35 -7.79 -13.00
N GLY A 111 -4.20 -8.45 -13.09
CA GLY A 111 -2.87 -7.83 -13.17
C GLY A 111 -2.59 -7.11 -14.48
#